data_AF-A0A9W7BN35-F1
#
_entry.id   AF-A0A9W7BN35-F1
#
_cell.length_a   1.000
_cell.length_b   1.000
_cell.length_c   1.000
_cell.angle_alpha   90.00
_cell.angle_beta   90.00
_cell.angle_gamma   90.00
#
_symmetry.space_group_name_H-M   'P 1'
#
loop_
_entity.id
_entity.type
_entity.pdbx_description
1 polymer ?
#
loop_
_entity_poly.entity_id
_entity_poly.type
_entity_poly.pdbx_seq_one_letter_code
_entity_poly.pdbx_strand_id
1 'polypeptide(L)'
;MSKLPSEFKGKGLPEPDGEVTIEEITPEKLAGMQAQQMAKMKAVADLAKSNLGKFDLPKNARYLHYSLSGLPEPYESLDTNRLTLAHFCIQSLSILKDGRLFDVVKGREVRERMIKWIYNLKVTQKVGETTIEGFCGGTFMGNPFNDVFLPTGTPPSTPTSVHLAMTYCALLTLLTLGDDLSHVNAQDIMEGVKGLQNLDREGDGILYGSFKSHCEG
;
A
#
# COMPACT_ATOMS: atom_id res chain seq x y z
N MET A 1 -1.50 15.80 49.37
CA MET A 1 -0.44 14.78 49.29
C MET A 1 -0.41 14.24 47.87
N SER A 2 0.53 14.69 47.04
CA SER A 2 1.17 13.87 46.01
C SER A 2 2.53 14.51 45.76
N LYS A 3 3.57 13.84 46.26
CA LYS A 3 4.96 14.28 46.14
C LYS A 3 5.37 14.06 44.69
N LEU A 4 5.67 15.15 43.98
CA LEU A 4 6.47 15.09 42.75
C LEU A 4 7.80 14.38 43.08
N PRO A 5 8.28 13.49 42.20
CA PRO A 5 9.53 12.75 42.43
C PRO A 5 10.72 13.71 42.56
N SER A 6 11.59 13.44 43.53
CA SER A 6 12.74 14.25 43.94
C SER A 6 13.88 14.33 42.91
N GLU A 7 13.68 13.89 41.69
CA GLU A 7 14.70 13.80 40.63
C GLU A 7 14.87 15.11 39.83
N PHE A 8 14.01 16.11 40.07
CA PHE A 8 14.07 17.42 39.40
C PHE A 8 14.75 18.52 40.22
N LYS A 9 15.51 18.16 41.27
CA LYS A 9 16.39 19.11 41.97
C LYS A 9 17.84 18.96 41.47
N GLY A 10 18.22 19.86 40.57
CA GLY A 10 19.60 20.33 40.43
C GLY A 10 20.57 19.35 39.76
N LYS A 11 20.52 19.27 38.44
CA LYS A 11 21.76 19.38 37.67
C LYS A 11 21.68 20.73 36.98
N GLY A 12 22.52 21.67 37.41
CA GLY A 12 22.67 22.95 36.71
C GLY A 12 22.89 22.68 35.22
N LEU A 13 22.37 23.55 34.35
CA LEU A 13 22.82 23.56 32.97
C LEU A 13 24.35 23.58 32.99
N PRO A 14 25.03 22.73 32.19
CA PRO A 14 26.48 22.83 32.07
C PRO A 14 26.79 24.26 31.62
N GLU A 15 27.64 24.96 32.38
CA GLU A 15 28.16 26.26 31.97
C GLU A 15 28.89 26.11 30.62
N PRO A 16 28.82 27.11 29.73
CA PRO A 16 29.28 27.01 28.35
C PRO A 16 30.79 27.18 28.24
N ASP A 17 31.55 26.49 29.09
CA ASP A 17 33.00 26.63 29.22
C ASP A 17 33.74 25.39 28.66
N GLY A 18 32.99 24.45 28.08
CA GLY A 18 33.55 23.41 27.22
C GLY A 18 33.54 23.90 25.79
N GLU A 19 34.69 24.41 25.32
CA GLU A 19 34.95 24.64 23.90
C GLU A 19 34.57 23.35 23.14
N VAL A 20 33.45 23.38 22.39
CA VAL A 20 33.10 22.30 21.48
C VAL A 20 34.11 22.37 20.35
N THR A 21 35.23 21.69 20.52
CA THR A 21 36.18 21.45 19.44
C THR A 21 35.44 20.63 18.39
N ILE A 22 34.98 21.29 17.34
CA ILE A 22 34.56 20.64 16.11
C ILE A 22 35.82 19.92 15.63
N GLU A 23 35.92 18.61 15.85
CA GLU A 23 37.02 17.83 15.28
C GLU A 23 36.98 18.04 13.76
N GLU A 24 37.95 18.78 13.24
CA GLU A 24 38.08 19.04 11.82
C GLU A 24 38.27 17.68 11.14
N ILE A 25 37.26 17.27 10.34
CA ILE A 25 37.30 16.00 9.64
C ILE A 25 38.36 16.14 8.56
N THR A 26 39.56 15.62 8.85
CA THR A 26 40.64 15.63 7.88
C THR A 26 40.23 14.85 6.63
N PRO A 27 40.72 15.24 5.44
CA PRO A 27 40.41 14.53 4.19
C PRO A 27 40.68 13.03 4.27
N GLU A 28 41.68 12.62 5.06
CA GLU A 28 42.00 11.21 5.34
C GLU A 28 40.93 10.50 6.18
N LYS A 29 40.40 11.15 7.24
CA LYS A 29 39.28 10.61 8.03
C LYS A 29 38.02 10.45 7.17
N LEU A 30 37.71 11.43 6.31
CA LEU A 30 36.58 11.36 5.38
C LEU A 30 36.75 10.24 4.34
N ALA A 31 37.95 10.11 3.76
CA ALA A 31 38.27 9.05 2.82
C ALA A 31 38.19 7.66 3.49
N GLY A 32 38.64 7.53 4.73
CA GLY A 32 38.51 6.31 5.54
C GLY A 32 37.04 5.93 5.79
N MET A 33 36.20 6.89 6.15
CA MET A 33 34.76 6.68 6.34
C MET A 33 34.07 6.27 5.03
N GLN A 34 34.42 6.91 3.91
CA GLN A 34 33.88 6.57 2.59
C GLN A 34 34.34 5.18 2.12
N ALA A 35 35.60 4.82 2.33
CA ALA A 35 36.14 3.50 2.00
C ALA A 35 35.47 2.41 2.85
N GLN A 36 35.25 2.67 4.14
CA GLN A 36 34.54 1.76 5.04
C GLN A 36 33.06 1.61 4.64
N GLN A 37 32.41 2.69 4.22
CA GLN A 37 31.04 2.65 3.72
C GLN A 37 30.93 1.87 2.39
N MET A 38 31.86 2.08 1.47
CA MET A 38 31.93 1.30 0.23
C MET A 38 32.22 -0.19 0.48
N ALA A 39 33.11 -0.51 1.42
CA ALA A 39 33.39 -1.89 1.82
C ALA A 39 32.17 -2.58 2.43
N LYS A 40 31.42 -1.89 3.30
CA LYS A 40 30.13 -2.38 3.83
C LYS A 40 29.12 -2.62 2.71
N MET A 41 28.99 -1.69 1.77
CA MET A 41 28.04 -1.80 0.67
C MET A 41 28.39 -2.96 -0.28
N LYS A 42 29.69 -3.18 -0.52
CA LYS A 42 30.19 -4.34 -1.28
C LYS A 42 29.92 -5.66 -0.56
N ALA A 43 30.17 -5.72 0.76
CA ALA A 43 29.90 -6.92 1.55
C ALA A 43 28.39 -7.27 1.56
N VAL A 44 27.51 -6.28 1.63
CA VAL A 44 26.05 -6.48 1.50
C VAL A 44 25.69 -7.00 0.11
N ALA A 45 26.30 -6.46 -0.95
CA ALA A 45 26.07 -6.92 -2.31
C ALA A 45 26.59 -8.35 -2.55
N ASP A 46 27.74 -8.70 -1.98
CA ASP A 46 28.34 -10.03 -2.10
C ASP A 46 27.57 -11.06 -1.25
N LEU A 47 27.08 -10.67 -0.06
CA LEU A 47 26.16 -11.46 0.77
C LEU A 47 24.81 -11.68 0.05
N ALA A 48 24.29 -10.65 -0.61
CA ALA A 48 23.10 -10.78 -1.44
C ALA A 48 23.36 -11.79 -2.57
N LYS A 49 24.48 -11.68 -3.30
CA LYS A 49 24.84 -12.64 -4.36
C LYS A 49 25.04 -14.07 -3.84
N SER A 50 25.61 -14.25 -2.65
CA SER A 50 25.81 -15.59 -2.06
C SER A 50 24.51 -16.19 -1.53
N ASN A 51 23.59 -15.36 -1.00
CA ASN A 51 22.28 -15.79 -0.49
C ASN A 51 21.21 -15.87 -1.58
N LEU A 52 21.44 -15.30 -2.76
CA LEU A 52 20.72 -15.61 -4.00
C LEU A 52 21.10 -17.03 -4.44
N GLY A 53 20.78 -18.06 -3.65
CA GLY A 53 20.69 -19.42 -4.15
C GLY A 53 19.78 -19.40 -5.38
N LYS A 54 20.37 -19.50 -6.59
CA LYS A 54 19.75 -19.33 -7.93
C LYS A 54 18.39 -18.62 -7.89
N PHE A 55 18.37 -17.29 -7.79
CA PHE A 55 17.15 -16.53 -8.06
C PHE A 55 16.72 -16.78 -9.51
N ASP A 56 15.75 -17.68 -9.68
CA ASP A 56 15.22 -18.07 -10.99
C ASP A 56 14.12 -17.07 -11.39
N LEU A 57 14.57 -15.99 -12.02
CA LEU A 57 13.71 -14.93 -12.52
C LEU A 57 12.59 -15.47 -13.46
N PRO A 58 12.87 -16.30 -14.48
CA PRO A 58 11.83 -16.91 -15.30
C PRO A 58 10.76 -17.68 -14.51
N LYS A 59 11.19 -18.49 -13.53
CA LYS A 59 10.26 -19.28 -12.71
C LYS A 59 9.35 -18.39 -11.86
N ASN A 60 9.91 -17.35 -11.23
CA ASN A 60 9.13 -16.39 -10.45
C ASN A 60 8.14 -15.60 -11.32
N ALA A 61 8.57 -15.13 -12.49
CA ALA A 61 7.68 -14.45 -13.42
C ALA A 61 6.49 -15.34 -13.87
N ARG A 62 6.77 -16.62 -14.16
CA ARG A 62 5.72 -17.59 -14.50
C ARG A 62 4.76 -17.85 -13.34
N TYR A 63 5.29 -17.96 -12.11
CA TYR A 63 4.48 -18.13 -10.90
C TYR A 63 3.51 -16.93 -10.72
N LEU A 64 4.03 -15.70 -10.80
CA LEU A 64 3.22 -14.49 -10.65
C LEU A 64 2.15 -14.37 -11.74
N HIS A 65 2.48 -14.71 -12.99
CA HIS A 65 1.50 -14.76 -14.08
C HIS A 65 0.39 -15.79 -13.80
N TYR A 66 0.76 -16.97 -13.32
CA TYR A 66 -0.21 -18.02 -12.99
C TYR A 66 -1.15 -17.56 -11.88
N SER A 67 -0.61 -16.96 -10.81
CA SER A 67 -1.40 -16.41 -9.70
C SER A 67 -2.35 -15.29 -10.12
N LEU A 68 -2.02 -14.50 -11.14
CA LEU A 68 -2.93 -13.50 -11.73
C LEU A 68 -4.04 -14.12 -12.59
N SER A 69 -3.78 -15.28 -13.18
CA SER A 69 -4.74 -15.97 -14.04
C SER A 69 -5.78 -16.76 -13.24
N GLY A 70 -5.41 -17.23 -12.04
CA GLY A 70 -6.28 -17.96 -11.15
C GLY A 70 -5.53 -18.47 -9.92
N LEU A 71 -6.29 -18.72 -8.85
CA LEU A 71 -5.76 -19.27 -7.62
C LEU A 71 -6.42 -20.62 -7.31
N PRO A 72 -5.67 -21.59 -6.76
CA PRO A 72 -6.23 -22.83 -6.25
C PRO A 72 -7.22 -22.63 -5.10
N GLU A 73 -8.12 -23.60 -4.88
CA GLU A 73 -9.13 -23.60 -3.81
C GLU A 73 -8.60 -23.25 -2.40
N PRO A 74 -7.41 -23.71 -1.96
CA PRO A 74 -6.88 -23.34 -0.64
C PRO A 74 -6.74 -21.83 -0.37
N TYR A 75 -6.79 -20.98 -1.40
CA TYR A 75 -6.73 -19.53 -1.30
C TYR A 75 -8.12 -18.87 -1.14
N GLU A 76 -9.21 -19.64 -1.01
CA GLU A 76 -10.58 -19.13 -0.83
C GLU A 76 -10.70 -18.17 0.36
N SER A 77 -9.98 -18.41 1.46
CA SER A 77 -9.98 -17.50 2.62
C SER A 77 -9.50 -16.08 2.32
N LEU A 78 -8.85 -15.87 1.16
CA LEU A 78 -8.36 -14.58 0.69
C LEU A 78 -9.28 -13.93 -0.34
N ASP A 79 -10.50 -14.45 -0.54
CA ASP A 79 -11.46 -13.92 -1.53
C ASP A 79 -11.78 -12.45 -1.28
N THR A 80 -11.89 -12.06 0.00
CA THR A 80 -12.10 -10.68 0.45
C THR A 80 -10.89 -9.77 0.25
N ASN A 81 -9.72 -10.34 -0.05
CA ASN A 81 -8.43 -9.66 -0.22
C ASN A 81 -7.78 -9.96 -1.59
N ARG A 82 -8.56 -10.38 -2.59
CA ARG A 82 -8.06 -10.68 -3.95
C ARG A 82 -7.29 -9.51 -4.57
N LEU A 83 -7.74 -8.28 -4.33
CA LEU A 83 -7.06 -7.08 -4.79
C LEU A 83 -5.64 -6.97 -4.22
N THR A 84 -5.42 -7.36 -2.97
CA THR A 84 -4.08 -7.41 -2.36
C THR A 84 -3.20 -8.45 -3.04
N LEU A 85 -3.75 -9.61 -3.39
CA LEU A 85 -3.00 -10.64 -4.12
C LEU A 85 -2.62 -10.17 -5.53
N ALA A 86 -3.55 -9.55 -6.24
CA ALA A 86 -3.30 -8.94 -7.54
C ALA A 86 -2.23 -7.83 -7.44
N HIS A 87 -2.34 -6.98 -6.42
CA HIS A 87 -1.36 -5.94 -6.11
C HIS A 87 0.04 -6.53 -5.93
N PHE A 88 0.22 -7.53 -5.08
CA PHE A 88 1.53 -8.17 -4.89
C PHE A 88 2.07 -8.76 -6.18
N CYS A 89 1.24 -9.41 -6.99
CA CYS A 89 1.69 -9.98 -8.25
C CYS A 89 2.15 -8.91 -9.24
N ILE A 90 1.35 -7.86 -9.42
CA ILE A 90 1.64 -6.76 -10.36
C ILE A 90 2.87 -5.96 -9.91
N GLN A 91 2.96 -5.61 -8.62
CA GLN A 91 4.12 -4.89 -8.11
C GLN A 91 5.39 -5.74 -8.15
N SER A 92 5.29 -7.03 -7.82
CA SER A 92 6.43 -7.94 -7.92
C SER A 92 6.92 -8.01 -9.36
N LEU A 93 6.02 -8.23 -10.33
CA LEU A 93 6.37 -8.22 -11.75
C LEU A 93 7.03 -6.90 -12.17
N SER A 94 6.55 -5.75 -11.65
CA SER A 94 7.13 -4.42 -11.91
C SER A 94 8.58 -4.29 -11.43
N ILE A 95 8.89 -4.86 -10.26
CA ILE A 95 10.24 -4.85 -9.67
C ILE A 95 11.20 -5.77 -10.46
N LEU A 96 10.69 -6.82 -11.09
CA LEU A 96 11.48 -7.73 -11.93
C LEU A 96 11.95 -7.01 -13.21
N LYS A 97 13.06 -6.26 -13.09
CA LYS A 97 13.71 -5.31 -14.03
C LYS A 97 13.99 -5.76 -15.48
N ASP A 98 13.49 -6.91 -15.94
CA ASP A 98 13.76 -7.43 -17.28
C ASP A 98 12.66 -7.07 -18.30
N GLY A 99 11.85 -6.02 -18.04
CA GLY A 99 10.73 -5.64 -18.90
C GLY A 99 9.62 -6.70 -18.98
N ARG A 100 9.72 -7.82 -18.26
CA ARG A 100 8.77 -8.94 -18.33
C ARG A 100 7.43 -8.68 -17.65
N LEU A 101 7.32 -7.67 -16.77
CA LEU A 101 6.00 -7.11 -16.43
C LEU A 101 5.25 -6.78 -17.71
N PHE A 102 5.95 -6.14 -18.66
CA PHE A 102 5.38 -5.88 -19.96
C PHE A 102 5.12 -7.20 -20.65
N ASP A 103 6.04 -8.15 -20.79
CA ASP A 103 5.74 -9.41 -21.52
C ASP A 103 4.54 -10.22 -21.00
N VAL A 104 4.33 -10.24 -19.69
CA VAL A 104 3.24 -10.95 -19.03
C VAL A 104 1.91 -10.18 -19.11
N VAL A 105 1.98 -8.85 -19.09
CA VAL A 105 0.85 -7.92 -19.12
C VAL A 105 0.87 -7.10 -20.42
N LYS A 106 1.37 -7.66 -21.54
CA LYS A 106 1.85 -6.89 -22.72
C LYS A 106 0.72 -6.38 -23.59
N GLY A 107 -0.39 -7.12 -23.58
CA GLY A 107 -1.58 -6.69 -24.27
C GLY A 107 -2.12 -5.44 -23.60
N ARG A 108 -2.21 -4.34 -24.35
CA ARG A 108 -3.00 -3.17 -23.95
C ARG A 108 -4.37 -3.62 -23.42
N GLU A 109 -5.00 -4.57 -24.12
CA GLU A 109 -6.25 -5.19 -23.72
C GLU A 109 -6.20 -5.87 -22.34
N VAL A 110 -5.12 -6.55 -21.99
CA VAL A 110 -4.97 -7.21 -20.67
C VAL A 110 -4.94 -6.16 -19.57
N ARG A 111 -4.18 -5.08 -19.79
CA ARG A 111 -4.10 -3.96 -18.85
C ARG A 111 -5.44 -3.27 -18.69
N GLU A 112 -6.10 -2.96 -19.79
CA GLU A 112 -7.43 -2.35 -19.78
C GLU A 112 -8.45 -3.23 -19.04
N ARG A 113 -8.41 -4.55 -19.24
CA ARG A 113 -9.24 -5.49 -18.47
C ARG A 113 -8.91 -5.46 -16.97
N MET A 114 -7.64 -5.42 -16.59
CA MET A 114 -7.22 -5.32 -15.18
C MET A 114 -7.65 -3.99 -14.55
N ILE A 115 -7.45 -2.88 -15.26
CA ILE A 115 -7.88 -1.54 -14.84
C ILE A 115 -9.40 -1.51 -14.66
N LYS A 116 -10.16 -2.00 -15.64
CA LYS A 116 -11.62 -2.11 -15.57
C LYS A 116 -12.07 -3.00 -14.41
N TRP A 117 -11.36 -4.09 -14.14
CA TRP A 117 -11.64 -4.95 -12.99
C TRP A 117 -11.40 -4.22 -11.66
N ILE A 118 -10.29 -3.49 -11.50
CA ILE A 118 -10.02 -2.71 -10.28
C ILE A 118 -11.09 -1.63 -10.07
N TYR A 119 -11.49 -0.91 -11.12
CA TYR A 119 -12.55 0.10 -11.02
C TYR A 119 -13.92 -0.49 -10.70
N ASN A 120 -14.19 -1.75 -11.04
CA ASN A 120 -15.39 -2.46 -10.59
C ASN A 120 -15.40 -2.77 -9.09
N LEU A 121 -14.25 -2.66 -8.42
CA LEU A 121 -14.14 -2.75 -6.97
C LEU A 121 -14.28 -1.39 -6.28
N LYS A 122 -14.45 -0.30 -7.05
CA LYS A 122 -14.65 1.03 -6.47
C LYS A 122 -16.00 1.08 -5.76
N VAL A 123 -15.99 1.61 -4.54
CA VAL A 123 -17.16 1.78 -3.70
C VAL A 123 -17.32 3.27 -3.44
N THR A 124 -18.54 3.77 -3.69
CA THR A 124 -18.96 5.12 -3.31
C THR A 124 -20.06 4.98 -2.28
N GLN A 125 -19.87 5.57 -1.09
CA GLN A 125 -20.85 5.54 0.00
C GLN A 125 -21.19 6.96 0.44
N LYS A 126 -22.44 7.18 0.85
CA LYS A 126 -22.84 8.43 1.52
C LYS A 126 -22.86 8.20 3.03
N VAL A 127 -22.18 9.07 3.77
CA VAL A 127 -22.13 9.09 5.23
C VAL A 127 -22.61 10.47 5.69
N GLY A 128 -23.89 10.55 6.06
CA GLY A 128 -24.56 11.83 6.30
C GLY A 128 -24.61 12.68 5.02
N GLU A 129 -24.09 13.90 5.10
CA GLU A 129 -23.97 14.82 3.95
C GLU A 129 -22.68 14.60 3.15
N THR A 130 -21.74 13.81 3.68
CA THR A 130 -20.44 13.57 3.06
C THR A 130 -20.49 12.34 2.15
N THR A 131 -19.82 12.43 1.01
CA THR A 131 -19.57 11.27 0.13
C THR A 131 -18.16 10.78 0.38
N ILE A 132 -18.01 9.46 0.56
CA ILE A 132 -16.72 8.80 0.68
C ILE A 132 -16.54 7.83 -0.48
N GLU A 133 -15.31 7.75 -0.99
CA GLU A 133 -14.92 6.79 -2.01
C GLU A 133 -13.76 5.92 -1.52
N GLY A 134 -13.64 4.74 -2.12
CA GLY A 134 -12.48 3.88 -1.99
C GLY A 134 -12.72 2.56 -2.70
N PHE A 135 -12.04 1.51 -2.25
CA PHE A 135 -12.12 0.20 -2.90
C PHE A 135 -12.41 -0.91 -1.91
N CYS A 136 -13.04 -1.99 -2.39
CA CYS A 136 -13.17 -3.26 -1.69
C CYS A 136 -12.18 -4.29 -2.25
N GLY A 137 -11.99 -5.42 -1.57
CA GLY A 137 -10.92 -6.36 -1.92
C GLY A 137 -11.30 -7.43 -2.94
N GLY A 138 -12.56 -7.50 -3.39
CA GLY A 138 -12.99 -8.48 -4.38
C GLY A 138 -14.49 -8.42 -4.70
N THR A 139 -14.93 -9.28 -5.61
CA THR A 139 -16.32 -9.37 -6.09
C THR A 139 -17.18 -10.38 -5.30
N PHE A 140 -16.74 -10.77 -4.10
CA PHE A 140 -17.36 -11.83 -3.28
C PHE A 140 -18.82 -11.53 -2.88
N MET A 141 -19.23 -10.26 -2.92
CA MET A 141 -20.60 -9.83 -2.64
C MET A 141 -21.57 -10.00 -3.82
N GLY A 142 -21.09 -10.43 -4.99
CA GLY A 142 -21.93 -10.69 -6.17
C GLY A 142 -22.46 -9.43 -6.87
N ASN A 143 -21.82 -8.27 -6.67
CA ASN A 143 -22.19 -7.05 -7.36
C ASN A 143 -21.98 -7.19 -8.89
N PRO A 144 -22.85 -6.56 -9.71
CA PRO A 144 -22.75 -6.64 -11.16
C PRO A 144 -21.44 -6.03 -11.66
N PHE A 145 -20.82 -6.71 -12.64
CA PHE A 145 -19.65 -6.17 -13.33
C PHE A 145 -20.11 -5.17 -14.39
N ASN A 146 -20.07 -3.89 -14.05
CA ASN A 146 -20.54 -2.81 -14.91
C ASN A 146 -19.43 -2.27 -15.82
N ASP A 147 -19.84 -1.60 -16.89
CA ASP A 147 -18.94 -0.65 -17.55
C ASP A 147 -18.85 0.61 -16.70
N VAL A 148 -17.88 0.63 -15.80
CA VAL A 148 -17.59 1.71 -14.84
C VAL A 148 -17.29 3.05 -15.49
N PHE A 149 -17.06 3.09 -16.80
CA PHE A 149 -16.84 4.31 -17.57
C PHE A 149 -18.12 4.84 -18.25
N LEU A 150 -19.24 4.10 -18.15
CA LEU A 150 -20.51 4.51 -18.71
C LEU A 150 -21.52 4.82 -17.59
N PRO A 151 -22.36 5.87 -17.73
CA PRO A 151 -23.39 6.23 -16.75
C PRO A 151 -24.50 5.19 -16.55
N THR A 152 -24.49 4.09 -17.31
CA THR A 152 -25.60 3.15 -17.46
C THR A 152 -25.49 1.92 -16.55
N GLY A 153 -24.53 1.89 -15.62
CA GLY A 153 -24.34 0.77 -14.71
C GLY A 153 -25.47 0.60 -13.70
N THR A 154 -25.81 -0.64 -13.37
CA THR A 154 -26.73 -0.93 -12.26
C THR A 154 -26.02 -0.66 -10.93
N PRO A 155 -26.61 0.09 -10.00
CA PRO A 155 -25.99 0.31 -8.69
C PRO A 155 -25.79 -1.04 -7.98
N PRO A 156 -24.72 -1.19 -7.18
CA PRO A 156 -24.47 -2.42 -6.44
C PRO A 156 -25.68 -2.76 -5.57
N SER A 157 -26.13 -4.01 -5.66
CA SER A 157 -27.29 -4.53 -4.92
C SER A 157 -26.98 -4.80 -3.45
N THR A 158 -25.69 -4.95 -3.12
CA THR A 158 -25.22 -5.23 -1.77
C THR A 158 -24.39 -4.05 -1.24
N PRO A 159 -24.67 -3.58 -0.01
CA PRO A 159 -23.84 -2.55 0.61
C PRO A 159 -22.45 -3.12 0.83
N THR A 160 -21.48 -2.53 0.15
CA THR A 160 -20.05 -2.81 0.31
C THR A 160 -19.42 -1.65 1.09
N SER A 161 -18.53 -1.96 2.02
CA SER A 161 -17.77 -0.95 2.76
C SER A 161 -16.47 -0.60 2.05
N VAL A 162 -16.10 0.67 2.08
CA VAL A 162 -14.75 1.11 1.69
C VAL A 162 -13.73 0.50 2.65
N HIS A 163 -12.66 -0.11 2.14
CA HIS A 163 -11.57 -0.67 2.94
C HIS A 163 -10.25 0.06 2.66
N LEU A 164 -9.60 0.60 3.70
CA LEU A 164 -8.41 1.45 3.54
C LEU A 164 -7.26 0.73 2.84
N ALA A 165 -6.92 -0.49 3.29
CA ALA A 165 -5.84 -1.26 2.67
C ALA A 165 -6.12 -1.61 1.19
N MET A 166 -7.39 -1.85 0.83
CA MET A 166 -7.79 -2.14 -0.55
C MET A 166 -7.72 -0.88 -1.40
N THR A 167 -8.07 0.28 -0.84
CA THR A 167 -7.90 1.58 -1.49
C THR A 167 -6.43 1.85 -1.80
N TYR A 168 -5.53 1.63 -0.84
CA TYR A 168 -4.08 1.68 -1.07
C TYR A 168 -3.64 0.72 -2.19
N CYS A 169 -4.07 -0.54 -2.15
CA CYS A 169 -3.71 -1.54 -3.15
C CYS A 169 -4.22 -1.16 -4.54
N ALA A 170 -5.47 -0.69 -4.66
CA ALA A 170 -6.06 -0.24 -5.92
C ALA A 170 -5.26 0.88 -6.56
N LEU A 171 -5.04 1.97 -5.83
CA LEU A 171 -4.39 3.18 -6.35
C LEU A 171 -2.97 2.87 -6.87
N LEU A 172 -2.17 2.15 -6.08
CA LEU A 172 -0.83 1.78 -6.52
C LEU A 172 -0.84 0.83 -7.71
N THR A 173 -1.81 -0.08 -7.77
CA THR A 173 -1.89 -1.05 -8.88
C THR A 173 -2.33 -0.37 -10.17
N LEU A 174 -3.30 0.56 -10.10
CA LEU A 174 -3.72 1.39 -11.23
C LEU A 174 -2.54 2.18 -11.80
N LEU A 175 -1.78 2.86 -10.94
CA LEU A 175 -0.57 3.58 -11.36
C LEU A 175 0.47 2.67 -12.01
N THR A 176 0.73 1.48 -11.45
CA THR A 176 1.67 0.52 -12.04
C THR A 176 1.19 -0.02 -13.40
N LEU A 177 -0.13 -0.11 -13.63
CA LEU A 177 -0.71 -0.50 -14.91
C LEU A 177 -0.69 0.63 -15.95
N GLY A 178 -0.39 1.87 -15.55
CA GLY A 178 -0.32 3.04 -16.40
C GLY A 178 -1.62 3.85 -16.49
N ASP A 179 -2.53 3.66 -15.54
CA ASP A 179 -3.74 4.49 -15.38
C ASP A 179 -3.39 5.89 -14.86
N ASP A 180 -4.20 6.89 -15.19
CA ASP A 180 -4.02 8.29 -14.80
C ASP A 180 -4.82 8.69 -13.55
N LEU A 181 -5.59 7.75 -12.98
CA LEU A 181 -6.50 7.96 -11.84
C LEU A 181 -7.60 8.99 -12.08
N SER A 182 -7.92 9.33 -13.33
CA SER A 182 -8.95 10.32 -13.69
C SER A 182 -10.36 9.98 -13.19
N HIS A 183 -10.63 8.70 -12.91
CA HIS A 183 -11.92 8.20 -12.44
C HIS A 183 -12.00 8.04 -10.90
N VAL A 184 -10.97 8.51 -10.19
CA VAL A 184 -10.89 8.50 -8.73
C VAL A 184 -11.17 9.89 -8.18
N ASN A 185 -12.15 10.01 -7.28
CA ASN A 185 -12.33 11.25 -6.54
C ASN A 185 -11.39 11.30 -5.33
N ALA A 186 -10.26 11.99 -5.49
CA ALA A 186 -9.28 12.13 -4.42
C ALA A 186 -9.86 12.83 -3.17
N GLN A 187 -10.81 13.76 -3.31
CA GLN A 187 -11.42 14.42 -2.17
C GLN A 187 -12.26 13.44 -1.34
N ASP A 188 -13.10 12.65 -2.00
CA ASP A 188 -13.96 11.68 -1.32
C ASP A 188 -13.15 10.55 -0.65
N ILE A 189 -12.02 10.14 -1.26
CA ILE A 189 -11.07 9.23 -0.59
C ILE A 189 -10.46 9.88 0.65
N MET A 190 -10.06 11.15 0.56
CA MET A 190 -9.47 11.87 1.69
C MET A 190 -10.48 12.06 2.84
N GLU A 191 -11.76 12.31 2.53
CA GLU A 191 -12.82 12.30 3.55
C GLU A 191 -12.95 10.93 4.21
N GLY A 192 -12.87 9.85 3.44
CA GLY A 192 -12.74 8.50 3.98
C GLY A 192 -11.50 8.34 4.87
N VAL A 193 -10.32 8.84 4.50
CA VAL A 193 -9.15 8.71 5.38
C VAL A 193 -9.32 9.51 6.69
N LYS A 194 -9.88 10.72 6.62
CA LYS A 194 -10.16 11.56 7.81
C LYS A 194 -11.14 10.87 8.77
N GLY A 195 -12.19 10.25 8.25
CA GLY A 195 -13.15 9.52 9.08
C GLY A 195 -12.50 8.37 9.87
N LEU A 196 -11.53 7.67 9.28
CA LEU A 196 -10.79 6.58 9.95
C LEU A 196 -9.85 7.08 11.03
N GLN A 197 -9.29 8.29 10.89
CA GLN A 197 -8.39 8.87 11.87
C GLN A 197 -9.11 9.31 13.15
N ASN A 198 -10.40 9.65 13.06
CA ASN A 198 -11.19 10.11 14.21
C ASN A 198 -11.76 8.95 15.06
N LEU A 199 -11.73 7.71 14.55
CA LEU A 199 -12.23 6.52 15.25
C LEU A 199 -11.40 6.13 16.49
N ASP A 200 -10.19 6.65 16.66
CA ASP A 200 -9.42 6.45 17.90
C ASP A 200 -9.95 7.26 19.09
N ARG A 201 -10.87 8.21 18.88
CA ARG A 201 -11.34 9.13 19.94
C ARG A 201 -12.64 8.75 20.63
N GLU A 202 -13.48 7.90 20.03
CA GLU A 202 -14.72 7.43 20.64
C GLU A 202 -14.83 5.92 20.48
N GLY A 203 -14.95 5.22 21.61
CA GLY A 203 -14.82 3.77 21.74
C GLY A 203 -15.96 2.93 21.14
N ASP A 204 -16.43 3.24 19.95
CA ASP A 204 -17.26 2.34 19.15
C ASP A 204 -16.38 1.54 18.19
N GLY A 205 -15.93 0.39 18.70
CA GLY A 205 -15.12 -0.55 17.95
C GLY A 205 -15.85 -1.06 16.71
N ILE A 206 -15.31 -0.78 15.53
CA ILE A 206 -15.66 -1.52 14.31
C ILE A 206 -14.38 -1.90 13.55
N LEU A 207 -14.23 -3.22 13.46
CA LEU A 207 -13.33 -4.05 12.66
C LEU A 207 -12.63 -3.33 11.48
N TYR A 208 -11.29 -3.28 11.57
CA TYR A 208 -10.35 -3.22 10.45
C TYR A 208 -10.71 -2.26 9.30
N GLY A 209 -10.43 -0.97 9.48
CA GLY A 209 -10.25 -0.01 8.39
C GLY A 209 -11.39 0.09 7.39
N SER A 210 -12.62 -0.23 7.82
CA SER A 210 -13.81 -0.29 6.97
C SER A 210 -14.91 0.63 7.50
N PHE A 211 -15.48 1.47 6.62
CA PHE A 211 -16.59 2.34 6.98
C PHE A 211 -17.90 1.56 7.07
N LYS A 212 -18.51 1.55 8.26
CA LYS A 212 -19.90 1.08 8.41
C LYS A 212 -20.81 2.28 8.19
N SER A 213 -21.64 2.22 7.15
CA SER A 213 -22.80 3.11 7.05
C SER A 213 -23.76 2.74 8.17
N HIS A 214 -23.91 3.59 9.18
CA HIS A 214 -25.04 3.50 10.10
C HIS A 214 -26.31 3.80 9.29
N CYS A 215 -26.98 2.76 8.82
CA CYS A 215 -28.37 2.87 8.39
C CYS A 215 -29.21 2.87 9.67
N GLU A 216 -29.52 4.07 10.18
CA GLU A 216 -30.64 4.23 11.10
C GLU A 216 -31.93 4.04 10.29
N GLY A 217 -32.75 3.09 10.73
CA GLY A 217 -34.12 2.88 10.26
C GLY A 217 -35.11 3.34 11.33
#